data_AF-A0A9P1B1D8-F1
#
_entry.id   AF-A0A9P1B1D8-F1
#
_cell.length_a   1.000
_cell.length_b   1.000
_cell.length_c   1.000
_cell.angle_alpha   90.00
_cell.angle_beta   90.00
_cell.angle_gamma   90.00
#
_symmetry.space_group_name_H-M   'P 1'
#
loop_
_entity.id
_entity.type
_entity.pdbx_description
1 polymer ?
#
loop_
_entity_poly.entity_id
_entity_poly.type
_entity_poly.pdbx_seq_one_letter_code
_entity_poly.pdbx_strand_id
1 'polypeptide(L)'
;MTLKGVSSLLILLGTIGAVVAGSRLCPQCTHANFINNKLLMQNKAQGQYIGWVLDWEGTDCSEGILNFVECMHACLCIEIENVTKSGNLEYVGLMLDCSTDLIWETPDLPSGTDWTNFLGELVHSNVREGRKISYHFSSEPTILTDEFRNELKRKSPPSIINVKNGLILAALAVSVLVSSMCVICLCKRMCNRRRPEEAGQIEMEMAVAGGQNANGAEEMDDEIREFNDRCLYTFDFDEEHGSSMLSE
;
A
#
# COMPACT_ATOMS: atom_id res chain seq x y z
N MET A 1 25.48 -77.48 -35.52
CA MET A 1 24.98 -76.40 -36.41
C MET A 1 23.84 -75.70 -35.67
N THR A 2 24.15 -74.75 -34.78
CA THR A 2 24.19 -73.27 -34.99
C THR A 2 22.88 -72.66 -35.51
N LEU A 3 22.17 -71.94 -34.63
CA LEU A 3 21.51 -70.64 -34.88
C LEU A 3 21.09 -70.10 -33.49
N LYS A 4 21.85 -69.20 -32.84
CA LYS A 4 21.72 -67.73 -32.87
C LYS A 4 20.23 -67.32 -32.86
N GLY A 5 19.64 -66.82 -31.77
CA GLY A 5 20.08 -65.67 -30.99
C GLY A 5 19.48 -64.40 -31.60
N VAL A 6 18.34 -63.94 -31.09
CA VAL A 6 17.84 -62.58 -31.35
C VAL A 6 17.31 -62.03 -30.02
N SER A 7 18.19 -61.28 -29.37
CA SER A 7 17.89 -60.42 -28.23
C SER A 7 17.01 -59.27 -28.74
N SER A 8 15.75 -59.26 -28.33
CA SER A 8 14.79 -58.22 -28.70
C SER A 8 15.03 -57.00 -27.81
N LEU A 9 15.97 -56.15 -28.24
CA LEU A 9 16.25 -54.85 -27.66
C LEU A 9 15.10 -53.90 -28.01
N LEU A 10 14.10 -53.82 -27.15
CA LEU A 10 13.05 -52.79 -27.20
C LEU A 10 13.69 -51.45 -26.82
N ILE A 11 14.13 -50.70 -27.83
CA ILE A 11 14.57 -49.31 -27.68
C ILE A 11 13.31 -48.48 -27.43
N LEU A 12 13.04 -48.20 -26.15
CA LEU A 12 12.13 -47.13 -25.75
C LEU A 12 12.76 -45.80 -26.21
N LEU A 13 12.33 -45.33 -27.37
CA LEU A 13 12.50 -43.94 -27.79
C LEU A 13 11.63 -43.08 -26.88
N GLY A 14 12.17 -42.74 -25.71
CA GLY A 14 11.63 -41.68 -24.87
C GLY A 14 11.78 -40.36 -25.63
N THR A 15 10.69 -39.87 -26.20
CA THR A 15 10.60 -38.49 -26.64
C THR A 15 10.60 -37.61 -25.39
N ILE A 16 11.80 -37.23 -24.94
CA ILE A 16 11.96 -36.10 -24.02
C ILE A 16 11.61 -34.88 -24.86
N GLY A 17 10.33 -34.47 -24.81
CA GLY A 17 9.94 -33.15 -25.29
C GLY A 17 10.74 -32.16 -24.47
N ALA A 18 11.73 -31.52 -25.09
CA ALA A 18 12.38 -30.36 -24.51
C ALA A 18 11.30 -29.28 -24.39
N VAL A 19 10.77 -29.12 -23.18
CA VAL A 19 9.95 -27.96 -22.85
C VAL A 19 10.89 -26.77 -22.98
N VAL A 20 10.75 -26.02 -24.06
CA VAL A 20 11.48 -24.77 -24.25
C VAL A 20 10.99 -23.84 -23.14
N ALA A 21 11.80 -23.67 -22.10
CA ALA A 21 11.58 -22.67 -21.06
C ALA A 21 11.80 -21.28 -21.67
N GLY A 22 10.75 -20.74 -22.31
CA GLY A 22 10.68 -19.33 -22.63
C GLY A 22 10.41 -18.54 -21.35
N SER A 23 11.07 -17.40 -21.17
CA SER A 23 10.68 -16.46 -20.13
C SER A 23 9.26 -15.96 -20.43
N ARG A 24 8.41 -15.94 -19.40
CA ARG A 24 7.03 -15.44 -19.46
C ARG A 24 6.87 -14.26 -18.51
N LEU A 25 5.88 -13.39 -18.73
CA LEU A 25 5.60 -12.27 -17.84
C LEU A 25 4.48 -12.65 -16.88
N CYS A 26 4.75 -12.70 -15.58
CA CYS A 26 3.73 -12.93 -14.56
C CYS A 26 3.29 -11.60 -13.94
N PRO A 27 1.99 -11.43 -13.65
CA PRO A 27 1.55 -10.31 -12.82
C PRO A 27 2.10 -10.49 -11.41
N GLN A 28 2.65 -9.42 -10.86
CA GLN A 28 3.07 -9.32 -9.47
C GLN A 28 2.18 -8.31 -8.77
N CYS A 29 1.30 -8.80 -7.89
CA CYS A 29 0.42 -7.97 -7.09
C CYS A 29 -0.09 -8.71 -5.86
N THR A 30 -0.57 -7.97 -4.86
CA THR A 30 -1.31 -8.53 -3.73
C THR A 30 -2.71 -7.97 -3.64
N HIS A 31 -3.58 -8.60 -2.87
CA HIS A 31 -4.92 -8.10 -2.59
C HIS A 31 -5.34 -8.37 -1.14
N ALA A 32 -6.18 -7.47 -0.62
CA ALA A 32 -6.73 -7.49 0.73
C ALA A 32 -5.64 -7.63 1.80
N ASN A 33 -5.77 -8.60 2.72
CA ASN A 33 -4.88 -8.73 3.87
C ASN A 33 -3.70 -9.68 3.64
N PHE A 34 -3.34 -10.00 2.40
CA PHE A 34 -2.24 -10.94 2.12
C PHE A 34 -0.94 -10.53 2.82
N ILE A 35 -0.52 -9.26 2.68
CA ILE A 35 0.69 -8.70 3.31
C ILE A 35 0.67 -8.84 4.84
N ASN A 36 -0.51 -8.66 5.46
CA ASN A 36 -0.67 -8.79 6.91
C ASN A 36 -0.47 -10.24 7.41
N ASN A 37 -0.47 -11.22 6.51
CA ASN A 37 -0.24 -12.63 6.80
C ASN A 37 1.19 -13.08 6.48
N LYS A 38 2.17 -12.16 6.49
CA LYS A 38 3.59 -12.46 6.28
C LYS A 38 4.12 -13.65 7.07
N LEU A 39 3.72 -13.79 8.33
CA LEU A 39 4.15 -14.90 9.18
C LEU A 39 3.68 -16.27 8.70
N LEU A 40 2.62 -16.37 7.89
CA LEU A 40 2.24 -17.63 7.25
C LEU A 40 3.20 -18.02 6.14
N MET A 41 3.79 -17.04 5.46
CA MET A 41 4.69 -17.27 4.31
C MET A 41 6.16 -17.29 4.73
N GLN A 42 6.49 -16.70 5.88
CA GLN A 42 7.84 -16.66 6.43
C GLN A 42 7.84 -17.10 7.89
N ASN A 43 8.02 -18.40 8.11
CA ASN A 43 8.15 -18.98 9.43
C ASN A 43 9.13 -20.15 9.43
N LYS A 44 10.39 -19.83 9.68
CA LYS A 44 11.48 -20.81 9.72
C LYS A 44 11.24 -21.93 10.75
N ALA A 45 10.57 -21.63 11.87
CA ALA A 45 10.29 -22.64 12.89
C ALA A 45 9.31 -23.73 12.40
N GLN A 46 8.55 -23.46 11.34
CA GLN A 46 7.61 -24.39 10.72
C GLN A 46 8.08 -24.91 9.37
N GLY A 47 9.35 -24.67 9.00
CA GLY A 47 9.86 -25.03 7.66
C GLY A 47 9.22 -24.22 6.53
N GLN A 48 8.70 -23.03 6.84
CA GLN A 48 8.13 -22.13 5.83
C GLN A 48 9.16 -21.07 5.44
N TYR A 49 9.54 -21.08 4.17
CA TYR A 49 10.43 -20.11 3.57
C TYR A 49 9.96 -19.75 2.15
N ILE A 50 9.06 -18.77 2.07
CA ILE A 50 8.71 -18.08 0.83
C ILE A 50 9.46 -16.74 0.81
N GLY A 51 10.10 -16.42 -0.32
CA GLY A 51 10.77 -15.15 -0.55
C GLY A 51 9.78 -13.99 -0.35
N TRP A 52 10.19 -12.96 0.41
CA TRP A 52 9.33 -11.81 0.65
C TRP A 52 9.80 -10.65 -0.20
N VAL A 53 8.98 -10.28 -1.18
CA VAL A 53 9.29 -9.20 -2.11
C VAL A 53 8.68 -7.92 -1.58
N LEU A 54 9.50 -6.87 -1.41
CA LEU A 54 9.02 -5.56 -0.94
C LEU A 54 8.14 -4.86 -1.98
N ASP A 55 8.35 -5.16 -3.27
CA ASP A 55 7.61 -4.58 -4.39
C ASP A 55 6.13 -4.99 -4.42
N TRP A 56 5.72 -5.94 -3.57
CA TRP A 56 4.30 -6.22 -3.31
C TRP A 56 3.61 -5.06 -2.59
N GLU A 57 4.33 -4.29 -1.77
CA GLU A 57 3.78 -3.13 -1.07
C GLU A 57 3.44 -2.02 -2.09
N GLY A 58 2.18 -1.60 -2.11
CA GLY A 58 1.68 -0.60 -3.06
C GLY A 58 1.04 -1.17 -4.33
N THR A 59 1.00 -2.49 -4.48
CA THR A 59 0.19 -3.16 -5.52
C THR A 59 -1.20 -3.51 -5.00
N ASP A 60 -2.19 -3.57 -5.90
CA ASP A 60 -3.54 -4.09 -5.63
C ASP A 60 -4.10 -4.78 -6.88
N CYS A 61 -4.21 -6.11 -6.83
CA CYS A 61 -4.73 -6.91 -7.94
C CYS A 61 -6.16 -6.53 -8.34
N SER A 62 -6.98 -6.05 -7.40
CA SER A 62 -8.38 -5.69 -7.65
C SER A 62 -8.54 -4.32 -8.29
N GLU A 63 -7.60 -3.41 -8.06
CA GLU A 63 -7.56 -2.09 -8.70
C GLU A 63 -6.72 -2.10 -9.98
N GLY A 64 -6.10 -3.24 -10.31
CA GLY A 64 -5.22 -3.37 -11.49
C GLY A 64 -3.87 -2.68 -11.31
N ILE A 65 -3.48 -2.35 -10.07
CA ILE A 65 -2.18 -1.77 -9.75
C ILE A 65 -1.21 -2.92 -9.55
N LEU A 66 -0.34 -3.17 -10.54
CA LEU A 66 0.52 -4.34 -10.58
C LEU A 66 1.85 -4.05 -11.27
N ASN A 67 2.82 -4.91 -11.02
CA ASN A 67 4.04 -5.02 -11.81
C ASN A 67 3.93 -6.25 -12.72
N PHE A 68 4.72 -6.27 -13.80
CA PHE A 68 4.97 -7.49 -14.57
C PHE A 68 6.41 -7.90 -14.36
N VAL A 69 6.63 -9.16 -13.98
CA VAL A 69 7.97 -9.69 -13.74
C VAL A 69 8.27 -10.82 -14.72
N GLU A 70 9.51 -10.85 -15.21
CA GLU A 70 10.00 -11.97 -16.00
C GLU A 70 10.10 -13.22 -15.13
N CYS A 71 9.56 -14.32 -15.64
CA CYS A 71 9.44 -15.57 -14.94
C CYS A 71 9.93 -16.73 -15.82
N MET A 72 10.92 -17.47 -15.34
CA MET A 72 11.43 -18.64 -16.05
C MET A 72 10.51 -19.86 -15.87
N HIS A 73 9.80 -19.89 -14.73
CA HIS A 73 8.95 -21.01 -14.30
C HIS A 73 7.46 -20.65 -14.34
N ALA A 74 6.62 -21.31 -13.55
CA ALA A 74 5.19 -21.02 -13.49
C ALA A 74 4.89 -19.66 -12.83
N CYS A 75 3.85 -18.98 -13.27
CA CYS A 75 3.18 -17.97 -12.48
C CYS A 75 2.48 -18.65 -11.30
N LEU A 76 2.48 -17.98 -10.16
CA LEU A 76 1.97 -18.48 -8.90
C LEU A 76 0.86 -17.56 -8.40
N CYS A 77 -0.26 -18.14 -8.03
CA CYS A 77 -1.27 -17.50 -7.21
C CYS A 77 -1.32 -18.21 -5.85
N ILE A 78 -1.17 -17.43 -4.77
CA ILE A 78 -1.39 -17.90 -3.40
C ILE A 78 -2.64 -17.23 -2.85
N GLU A 79 -3.67 -18.01 -2.53
CA GLU A 79 -4.90 -17.55 -1.90
C GLU A 79 -4.96 -18.02 -0.44
N ILE A 80 -5.36 -17.12 0.46
CA ILE A 80 -5.53 -17.38 1.89
C ILE A 80 -7.00 -17.20 2.26
N GLU A 81 -7.56 -18.20 2.93
CA GLU A 81 -8.91 -18.19 3.48
C GLU A 81 -8.88 -18.60 4.95
N ASN A 82 -9.65 -17.95 5.81
CA ASN A 82 -9.87 -18.39 7.19
C ASN A 82 -10.87 -19.54 7.21
N VAL A 83 -10.56 -20.59 7.95
CA VAL A 83 -11.50 -21.68 8.23
C VAL A 83 -12.26 -21.34 9.51
N THR A 84 -13.53 -20.97 9.35
CA THR A 84 -14.41 -20.65 10.47
C THR A 84 -14.74 -21.89 11.31
N LYS A 85 -15.28 -21.69 12.52
CA LYS A 85 -15.73 -22.80 13.39
C LYS A 85 -16.83 -23.66 12.76
N SER A 86 -17.63 -23.09 11.86
CA SER A 86 -18.67 -23.81 11.10
C SER A 86 -18.11 -24.52 9.86
N GLY A 87 -16.81 -24.43 9.60
CA GLY A 87 -16.18 -25.00 8.40
C GLY A 87 -16.33 -24.15 7.13
N ASN A 88 -16.95 -22.97 7.22
CA ASN A 88 -17.03 -22.03 6.11
C ASN A 88 -15.67 -21.38 5.89
N LEU A 89 -15.39 -21.01 4.64
CA LEU A 89 -14.19 -20.29 4.24
C LEU A 89 -14.50 -18.80 4.13
N GLU A 90 -13.66 -17.98 4.75
CA GLU A 90 -13.72 -16.52 4.65
C GLU A 90 -12.47 -16.02 3.95
N TYR A 91 -12.64 -15.29 2.85
CA TYR A 91 -11.53 -14.77 2.07
C TYR A 91 -10.66 -13.80 2.89
N VAL A 92 -9.34 -14.00 2.87
CA VAL A 92 -8.37 -13.17 3.61
C VAL A 92 -7.55 -12.31 2.65
N GLY A 93 -7.02 -12.92 1.60
CA GLY A 93 -6.19 -12.23 0.63
C GLY A 93 -5.53 -13.15 -0.37
N LEU A 94 -4.92 -12.55 -1.37
CA LEU A 94 -4.32 -13.23 -2.51
C LEU A 94 -3.00 -12.53 -2.88
N MET A 95 -2.09 -13.30 -3.44
CA MET A 95 -0.88 -12.81 -4.10
C MET A 95 -0.73 -13.51 -5.45
N LEU A 96 -0.38 -12.72 -6.47
CA LEU A 96 0.12 -13.21 -7.75
C LEU A 96 1.60 -12.84 -7.85
N ASP A 97 2.44 -13.77 -8.28
CA ASP A 97 3.86 -13.53 -8.57
C ASP A 97 4.45 -14.65 -9.45
N CYS A 98 5.73 -14.60 -9.73
CA CYS A 98 6.50 -15.69 -10.32
C CYS A 98 6.92 -16.73 -9.27
N SER A 99 6.84 -18.03 -9.60
CA SER A 99 7.33 -19.10 -8.70
C SER A 99 8.86 -19.21 -8.62
N THR A 100 9.59 -18.64 -9.59
CA THR A 100 11.06 -18.72 -9.69
C THR A 100 11.70 -18.17 -8.42
N ASP A 101 12.48 -19.00 -7.73
CA ASP A 101 13.17 -18.65 -6.48
C ASP A 101 12.25 -18.10 -5.36
N LEU A 102 10.94 -18.31 -5.47
CA LEU A 102 9.97 -17.79 -4.52
C LEU A 102 9.69 -18.79 -3.40
N ILE A 103 9.40 -20.05 -3.73
CA ILE A 103 9.04 -21.09 -2.73
C ILE A 103 10.24 -22.00 -2.48
N TRP A 104 11.07 -21.65 -1.51
CA TRP A 104 12.23 -22.45 -1.13
C TRP A 104 11.85 -23.65 -0.25
N GLU A 105 10.94 -23.43 0.70
CA GLU A 105 10.47 -24.46 1.61
C GLU A 105 9.04 -24.15 2.06
N THR A 106 8.18 -25.16 2.12
CA THR A 106 6.85 -25.01 2.70
C THR A 106 6.31 -26.38 3.12
N PRO A 107 5.74 -26.53 4.34
CA PRO A 107 4.98 -27.72 4.72
C PRO A 107 3.63 -27.82 4.00
N ASP A 108 3.21 -26.75 3.30
CA ASP A 108 1.91 -26.68 2.65
C ASP A 108 1.88 -27.33 1.26
N LEU A 109 3.04 -27.72 0.71
CA LEU A 109 3.15 -28.43 -0.55
C LEU A 109 3.80 -29.80 -0.37
N PRO A 110 3.52 -30.79 -1.24
CA PRO A 110 4.16 -32.10 -1.19
C PRO A 110 5.69 -32.01 -1.26
N SER A 111 6.36 -32.84 -0.46
CA SER A 111 7.82 -32.97 -0.49
C SER A 111 8.29 -33.71 -1.76
N GLY A 112 9.51 -33.43 -2.20
CA GLY A 112 10.15 -34.14 -3.33
C GLY A 112 9.99 -33.45 -4.69
N THR A 113 9.27 -32.33 -4.73
CA THR A 113 9.20 -31.42 -5.88
C THR A 113 10.05 -30.18 -5.61
N ASP A 114 10.79 -29.73 -6.62
CA ASP A 114 11.46 -28.44 -6.59
C ASP A 114 10.47 -27.33 -6.98
N TRP A 115 9.92 -26.66 -5.97
CA TRP A 115 8.93 -25.59 -6.13
C TRP A 115 9.55 -24.26 -6.60
N THR A 116 10.88 -24.10 -6.48
CA THR A 116 11.57 -22.92 -7.01
C THR A 116 11.68 -22.94 -8.53
N ASN A 117 11.61 -24.13 -9.14
CA ASN A 117 11.77 -24.34 -10.57
C ASN A 117 10.56 -25.06 -11.20
N PHE A 118 9.37 -24.93 -10.62
CA PHE A 118 8.20 -25.68 -11.04
C PHE A 118 7.65 -25.21 -12.40
N LEU A 119 7.67 -26.11 -13.40
CA LEU A 119 7.13 -25.91 -14.76
C LEU A 119 5.89 -26.78 -14.95
N GLY A 120 4.74 -26.32 -14.47
CA GLY A 120 3.51 -27.06 -14.64
C GLY A 120 2.28 -26.30 -14.19
N GLU A 121 1.13 -26.91 -14.46
CA GLU A 121 -0.16 -26.52 -13.90
C GLU A 121 -0.40 -27.37 -12.66
N LEU A 122 -0.65 -26.73 -11.52
CA LEU A 122 -1.00 -27.44 -10.30
C LEU A 122 -1.85 -26.56 -9.41
N VAL A 123 -2.94 -27.13 -8.90
CA VAL A 123 -3.68 -26.56 -7.78
C VAL A 123 -3.50 -27.46 -6.58
N HIS A 124 -2.96 -26.91 -5.49
CA HIS A 124 -2.81 -27.61 -4.22
C HIS A 124 -3.28 -26.73 -3.08
N SER A 125 -3.89 -27.32 -2.07
CA SER A 125 -4.32 -26.57 -0.89
C SER A 125 -4.03 -27.34 0.38
N ASN A 126 -3.57 -26.64 1.40
CA ASN A 126 -3.36 -27.18 2.74
C ASN A 126 -4.07 -26.32 3.79
N VAL A 127 -4.33 -26.89 4.97
CA VAL A 127 -4.87 -26.15 6.11
C VAL A 127 -3.83 -26.08 7.22
N ARG A 128 -3.45 -24.85 7.59
CA ARG A 128 -2.47 -24.57 8.65
C ARG A 128 -2.95 -23.41 9.51
N GLU A 129 -2.87 -23.59 10.83
CA GLU A 129 -3.27 -22.56 11.82
C GLU A 129 -4.70 -22.02 11.62
N GLY A 130 -5.64 -22.89 11.23
CA GLY A 130 -7.03 -22.49 10.97
C GLY A 130 -7.22 -21.69 9.69
N ARG A 131 -6.25 -21.70 8.77
CA ARG A 131 -6.33 -21.07 7.45
C ARG A 131 -6.10 -22.09 6.36
N LYS A 132 -6.91 -22.01 5.31
CA LYS A 132 -6.70 -22.74 4.07
C LYS A 132 -5.82 -21.89 3.17
N ILE A 133 -4.71 -22.45 2.72
CA ILE A 133 -3.75 -21.80 1.84
C ILE A 133 -3.77 -22.60 0.54
N SER A 134 -4.15 -21.95 -0.56
CA SER A 134 -4.24 -22.56 -1.88
C SER A 134 -3.15 -22.00 -2.79
N TYR A 135 -2.42 -22.88 -3.44
CA TYR A 135 -1.36 -22.59 -4.40
C TYR A 135 -1.85 -23.00 -5.78
N HIS A 136 -1.84 -22.05 -6.71
CA HIS A 136 -2.22 -22.26 -8.10
C HIS A 136 -1.02 -21.89 -8.97
N PHE A 137 -0.34 -22.91 -9.46
CA PHE A 137 0.73 -22.78 -10.43
C PHE A 137 0.14 -22.82 -11.82
N SER A 138 0.53 -21.86 -12.67
CA SER A 138 0.16 -21.85 -14.07
C SER A 138 1.32 -21.43 -14.96
N SER A 139 1.43 -22.11 -16.09
CA SER A 139 2.29 -21.76 -17.20
C SER A 139 1.73 -20.56 -17.98
N GLU A 140 0.43 -20.29 -17.91
CA GLU A 140 -0.15 -19.11 -18.51
C GLU A 140 -0.20 -17.96 -17.50
N PRO A 141 0.11 -16.72 -17.93
CA PRO A 141 -0.04 -15.58 -17.04
C PRO A 141 -1.50 -15.39 -16.69
N THR A 142 -1.80 -15.22 -15.40
CA THR A 142 -3.17 -14.90 -14.96
C THR A 142 -3.59 -13.56 -15.59
N ILE A 143 -4.56 -13.63 -16.49
CA ILE A 143 -5.14 -12.42 -17.09
C ILE A 143 -6.08 -11.80 -16.06
N LEU A 144 -5.70 -10.63 -15.55
CA LEU A 144 -6.55 -9.84 -14.65
C LEU A 144 -7.66 -9.16 -15.46
N THR A 145 -8.69 -9.93 -15.80
CA THR A 145 -9.91 -9.43 -16.43
C THR A 145 -10.71 -8.57 -15.45
N ASP A 146 -11.60 -7.72 -15.98
CA ASP A 146 -12.56 -6.98 -15.14
C ASP A 146 -13.41 -7.93 -14.29
N GLU A 147 -13.77 -9.10 -14.83
CA GLU A 147 -14.51 -10.13 -14.10
C GLU A 147 -13.74 -10.62 -12.88
N PHE A 148 -12.46 -10.96 -13.05
CA PHE A 148 -11.61 -11.40 -11.95
C PHE A 148 -11.43 -10.28 -10.90
N ARG A 149 -11.17 -9.04 -11.33
CA ARG A 149 -11.06 -7.89 -10.43
C ARG A 149 -12.34 -7.69 -9.63
N ASN A 150 -13.49 -7.73 -10.28
CA ASN A 150 -14.79 -7.59 -9.63
C ASN A 150 -15.08 -8.73 -8.66
N GLU A 151 -14.65 -9.96 -8.99
CA GLU A 151 -14.74 -11.09 -8.09
C GLU A 151 -13.92 -10.85 -6.81
N LEU A 152 -12.68 -10.38 -6.93
CA LEU A 152 -11.84 -10.02 -5.79
C LEU A 152 -12.48 -8.94 -4.92
N LYS A 153 -12.98 -7.85 -5.53
CA LYS A 153 -13.68 -6.78 -4.80
C LYS A 153 -14.89 -7.28 -4.03
N ARG A 154 -15.64 -8.23 -4.60
CA ARG A 154 -16.83 -8.83 -3.97
C ARG A 154 -16.46 -9.79 -2.84
N LYS A 155 -15.40 -10.57 -2.98
CA LYS A 155 -14.92 -11.52 -1.97
C LYS A 155 -14.29 -10.81 -0.77
N SER A 156 -13.68 -9.65 -1.01
CA SER A 156 -12.94 -8.95 0.02
C SER A 156 -13.84 -8.46 1.14
N PRO A 157 -13.51 -8.78 2.41
CA PRO A 157 -14.15 -8.13 3.53
C PRO A 157 -13.89 -6.61 3.44
N PRO A 158 -14.81 -5.77 3.94
CA PRO A 158 -14.60 -4.33 3.94
C PRO A 158 -13.25 -4.03 4.58
N SER A 159 -12.39 -3.32 3.84
CA SER A 159 -11.06 -2.99 4.28
C SER A 159 -11.15 -2.25 5.62
N ILE A 160 -10.61 -2.86 6.67
CA ILE A 160 -10.35 -2.13 7.92
C ILE A 160 -9.22 -1.18 7.57
N ILE A 161 -9.58 0.02 7.11
CA ILE A 161 -8.67 1.13 6.85
C ILE A 161 -7.68 1.16 8.01
N ASN A 162 -6.38 1.05 7.68
CA ASN A 162 -5.27 0.99 8.60
C ASN A 162 -5.44 2.04 9.72
N VAL A 163 -5.99 1.61 10.86
CA VAL A 163 -6.21 2.45 12.05
C VAL A 163 -4.89 3.05 12.53
N LYS A 164 -3.76 2.42 12.17
CA LYS A 164 -2.41 2.90 12.44
C LYS A 164 -2.10 4.26 11.78
N ASN A 165 -2.52 4.48 10.54
CA ASN A 165 -2.26 5.76 9.86
C ASN A 165 -3.14 6.87 10.44
N GLY A 166 -4.39 6.54 10.79
CA GLY A 166 -5.27 7.46 11.52
C GLY A 166 -4.74 7.81 12.92
N LEU A 167 -4.16 6.84 13.63
CA LEU A 167 -3.57 7.06 14.95
C LEU A 167 -2.34 7.98 14.90
N ILE A 168 -1.47 7.80 13.90
CA ILE A 168 -0.29 8.65 13.71
C ILE A 168 -0.70 10.08 13.34
N LEU A 169 -1.64 10.25 12.40
CA LEU A 169 -2.18 11.57 12.04
C LEU A 169 -2.85 12.26 13.24
N ALA A 170 -3.62 11.53 14.04
CA ALA A 170 -4.25 12.06 15.24
C ALA A 170 -3.21 12.48 16.30
N ALA A 171 -2.17 11.67 16.51
CA ALA A 171 -1.09 12.00 17.44
C ALA A 171 -0.31 13.25 17.02
N LEU A 172 -0.02 13.40 15.72
CA LEU A 172 0.63 14.59 15.17
C LEU A 172 -0.25 15.83 15.35
N ALA A 173 -1.56 15.74 15.05
CA ALA A 173 -2.50 16.85 15.24
C ALA A 173 -2.56 17.31 16.72
N VAL A 174 -2.62 16.38 17.67
CA VAL A 174 -2.63 16.69 19.10
C VAL A 174 -1.32 17.37 19.52
N SER A 175 -0.17 16.92 19.01
CA SER A 175 1.13 17.51 19.36
C SER A 175 1.25 18.99 18.95
N VAL A 176 0.70 19.36 17.78
CA VAL A 176 0.66 20.74 17.27
C VAL A 176 -0.28 21.63 18.10
N LEU A 177 -1.42 21.08 18.53
CA LEU A 177 -2.35 21.80 19.40
C LEU A 177 -1.74 22.08 20.78
N VAL A 178 -1.03 21.11 21.36
CA VAL A 178 -0.35 21.30 22.65
C VAL A 178 0.80 22.29 22.53
N SER A 179 1.62 22.22 21.47
CA SER A 179 2.73 23.15 21.29
C SER A 179 2.26 24.59 21.11
N SER A 180 1.22 24.82 20.31
CA SER A 180 0.65 26.15 20.09
C SER A 180 0.04 26.73 21.36
N MET A 181 -0.66 25.92 22.16
CA MET A 181 -1.13 26.33 23.49
C MET A 181 0.01 26.71 24.43
N CYS A 182 1.11 25.93 24.46
CA CYS A 182 2.29 26.29 25.25
C CYS A 182 2.90 27.63 24.83
N VAL A 183 3.02 27.89 23.52
CA VAL A 183 3.53 29.17 23.00
C VAL A 183 2.62 30.34 23.42
N ILE A 184 1.30 30.19 23.27
CA ILE A 184 0.33 31.23 23.67
C ILE A 184 0.41 31.51 25.19
N CYS A 185 0.52 30.47 26.01
CA CYS A 185 0.67 30.61 27.47
C CYS A 185 1.97 31.34 27.86
N LEU A 186 3.09 31.02 27.19
CA LEU A 186 4.37 31.69 27.43
C LEU A 186 4.33 33.16 26.98
N CYS A 187 3.75 33.45 25.81
CA CYS A 187 3.57 34.82 25.33
C CYS A 187 2.71 35.65 26.28
N LYS A 188 1.57 35.13 26.75
CA LYS A 188 0.72 35.83 27.74
C LYS A 188 1.47 36.09 29.05
N ARG A 189 2.26 35.12 29.53
CA ARG A 189 3.06 35.29 30.76
C ARG A 189 4.14 36.36 30.62
N MET A 190 4.80 36.44 29.46
CA MET A 190 5.77 37.51 29.19
C MET A 190 5.11 38.88 29.03
N CYS A 191 3.99 38.98 28.31
CA CYS A 191 3.26 40.24 28.14
C CYS A 191 2.70 40.75 29.48
N ASN A 192 2.18 39.87 30.34
CA ASN A 192 1.67 40.27 31.66
C ASN A 192 2.78 40.73 32.63
N ARG A 193 4.02 40.26 32.43
CA ARG A 193 5.17 40.66 33.26
C ARG A 193 5.70 42.06 32.93
N ARG A 194 5.31 42.68 31.81
CA ARG A 194 5.74 44.04 31.41
C ARG A 194 4.85 45.18 31.91
N ARG A 195 3.82 44.94 32.73
CA ARG A 195 3.13 46.01 33.49
C ARG A 195 3.50 45.94 34.97
N PRO A 196 4.64 46.53 35.34
CA PRO A 196 4.58 47.48 36.44
C PRO A 196 5.44 48.72 36.16
N GLU A 197 5.07 49.85 36.78
CA GLU A 197 5.74 51.18 36.71
C GLU A 197 5.44 52.07 35.51
N GLU A 198 4.19 52.51 35.37
CA GLU A 198 3.91 53.86 34.81
C GLU A 198 2.57 54.42 35.32
N ALA A 199 2.31 54.26 36.62
CA ALA A 199 1.11 54.80 37.27
C ALA A 199 1.44 55.69 38.48
N GLY A 200 2.62 56.30 38.50
CA GLY A 200 3.07 57.06 39.65
C GLY A 200 4.09 58.15 39.35
N GLN A 201 3.99 58.89 38.24
CA GLN A 201 4.76 60.14 38.09
C GLN A 201 4.30 61.08 36.97
N ILE A 202 3.02 61.47 36.89
CA ILE A 202 2.65 62.71 36.17
C ILE A 202 1.52 63.42 36.93
N GLU A 203 1.84 63.89 38.13
CA GLU A 203 1.08 64.91 38.86
C GLU A 203 2.05 66.06 39.17
N MET A 204 2.47 66.80 38.13
CA MET A 204 3.04 68.15 38.21
C MET A 204 3.47 68.61 36.81
N GLU A 205 2.54 69.12 36.03
CA GLU A 205 2.75 70.36 35.26
C GLU A 205 1.37 70.90 34.89
N MET A 206 0.87 71.79 35.75
CA MET A 206 -0.28 72.60 35.45
C MET A 206 0.23 73.93 34.87
N ALA A 207 -0.43 74.36 33.79
CA ALA A 207 -0.51 75.73 33.30
C ALA A 207 0.68 76.30 32.53
N VAL A 208 0.54 76.46 31.22
CA VAL A 208 0.67 77.75 30.50
C VAL A 208 -0.04 77.64 29.14
N ALA A 209 -0.96 78.58 28.89
CA ALA A 209 -1.51 79.05 27.60
C ALA A 209 -2.28 78.02 26.73
N GLY A 210 -3.47 78.27 26.19
CA GLY A 210 -4.13 79.55 25.90
C GLY A 210 -4.47 79.59 24.41
N GLY A 211 -5.77 79.57 24.10
CA GLY A 211 -6.32 80.29 22.95
C GLY A 211 -6.43 79.58 21.59
N GLN A 212 -7.68 79.63 21.08
CA GLN A 212 -8.08 79.87 19.68
C GLN A 212 -8.18 78.70 18.70
N ASN A 213 -9.44 78.46 18.29
CA ASN A 213 -9.96 78.31 16.92
C ASN A 213 -8.95 77.99 15.81
N ALA A 214 -9.20 76.91 15.05
CA ALA A 214 -9.77 77.03 13.70
C ALA A 214 -9.77 75.66 13.00
N ASN A 215 -10.86 75.42 12.28
CA ASN A 215 -11.04 74.59 11.09
C ASN A 215 -9.77 73.98 10.47
N GLY A 216 -9.83 72.67 10.21
CA GLY A 216 -8.89 71.95 9.36
C GLY A 216 -9.43 70.56 9.09
N ALA A 217 -10.26 70.46 8.06
CA ALA A 217 -10.62 69.22 7.40
C ALA A 217 -9.65 69.02 6.24
N GLU A 218 -8.99 67.86 6.19
CA GLU A 218 -7.98 67.32 5.26
C GLU A 218 -6.91 66.70 6.17
N GLU A 219 -6.37 65.50 6.01
CA GLU A 219 -6.40 64.48 4.97
C GLU A 219 -5.71 63.30 5.67
N MET A 220 -6.39 62.16 5.85
CA MET A 220 -5.77 60.96 6.42
C MET A 220 -5.44 60.04 5.25
N ASP A 221 -4.20 60.20 4.80
CA ASP A 221 -3.50 59.29 3.91
C ASP A 221 -3.59 57.85 4.41
N ASP A 222 -3.89 56.99 3.45
CA ASP A 222 -3.43 55.61 3.33
C ASP A 222 -3.63 54.71 4.55
N GLU A 223 -4.89 54.28 4.64
CA GLU A 223 -5.24 52.90 4.94
C GLU A 223 -4.16 51.91 4.47
N ILE A 224 -3.56 51.23 5.45
CA ILE A 224 -3.84 49.81 5.66
C ILE A 224 -3.89 49.03 4.33
N ARG A 225 -2.76 48.96 3.62
CA ARG A 225 -2.63 48.03 2.49
C ARG A 225 -1.22 47.51 2.26
N GLU A 226 -0.53 47.14 3.34
CA GLU A 226 0.69 46.34 3.20
C GLU A 226 1.04 45.59 4.49
N PHE A 227 0.21 44.63 4.92
CA PHE A 227 0.72 43.47 5.71
C PHE A 227 -0.33 42.36 5.93
N ASN A 228 -1.10 41.95 4.91
CA ASN A 228 -1.91 40.72 5.05
C ASN A 228 -2.11 39.91 3.77
N ASP A 229 -1.11 39.87 2.89
CA ASP A 229 -1.09 38.98 1.70
C ASP A 229 0.14 38.07 1.73
N ARG A 230 0.05 36.98 2.49
CA ARG A 230 0.78 35.73 2.22
C ARG A 230 0.33 34.64 3.18
N CYS A 231 -0.71 33.89 2.81
CA CYS A 231 -0.90 32.46 3.09
C CYS A 231 -2.30 32.02 2.64
N LEU A 232 -2.56 32.04 1.32
CA LEU A 232 -3.64 31.27 0.70
C LEU A 232 -3.18 30.93 -0.72
N TYR A 233 -2.53 29.77 -0.86
CA TYR A 233 -2.38 29.10 -2.15
C TYR A 233 -3.43 27.98 -2.15
N THR A 234 -4.54 28.25 -2.85
CA THR A 234 -5.46 27.23 -3.34
C THR A 234 -4.80 26.53 -4.52
N PHE A 235 -4.78 25.20 -4.50
CA PHE A 235 -4.57 24.39 -5.68
C PHE A 235 -5.89 24.36 -6.44
N ASP A 236 -5.97 25.11 -7.53
CA ASP A 236 -6.93 24.85 -8.61
C ASP A 236 -6.35 23.71 -9.48
N PHE A 237 -7.14 22.67 -9.70
CA PHE A 237 -6.86 21.64 -10.69
C PHE A 237 -7.81 21.89 -11.85
N ASP A 238 -7.26 22.33 -12.98
CA ASP A 238 -8.00 22.54 -14.21
C ASP A 238 -8.54 21.21 -14.75
N GLU A 239 -9.86 21.17 -14.94
CA GLU A 239 -10.61 20.14 -15.63
C GLU A 239 -10.69 20.52 -17.12
N GLU A 240 -9.69 20.11 -17.93
CA GLU A 240 -9.81 20.20 -19.39
C GLU A 240 -10.37 18.92 -19.99
N HIS A 241 -11.55 19.09 -20.59
CA HIS A 241 -12.22 18.16 -21.48
C HIS A 241 -11.43 17.97 -22.79
N GLY A 242 -11.13 16.72 -23.12
CA GLY A 242 -10.74 16.29 -24.47
C GLY A 242 -11.77 15.33 -25.05
N SER A 243 -12.76 15.88 -25.77
CA SER A 243 -13.78 15.14 -26.51
C SER A 243 -13.30 14.90 -27.95
N SER A 244 -13.34 13.66 -28.44
CA SER A 244 -13.33 13.36 -29.88
C SER A 244 -14.21 12.15 -30.17
N MET A 245 -15.38 12.41 -30.73
CA MET A 245 -15.78 12.06 -32.10
C MET A 245 -16.42 10.68 -32.26
N LEU A 246 -17.76 10.70 -32.18
CA LEU A 246 -18.65 9.81 -32.92
C LEU A 246 -19.15 10.57 -34.16
N SER A 247 -18.97 9.99 -35.34
CA SER A 247 -19.68 10.33 -36.56
C SER A 247 -19.78 9.07 -37.43
N GLU A 248 -21.03 8.65 -37.62
CA GLU A 248 -21.59 7.82 -38.72
C GLU A 248 -21.06 6.39 -38.95
#